data_AF-A0A534XLD9-F1
#
_entry.id   AF-A0A534XLD9-F1
#
_cell.length_a   1.000
_cell.length_b   1.000
_cell.length_c   1.000
_cell.angle_alpha   90.00
_cell.angle_beta   90.00
_cell.angle_gamma   90.00
#
_symmetry.space_group_name_H-M   'P 1'
#
loop_
_entity.id
_entity.type
_entity.pdbx_description
1 polymer ?
#
loop_
_entity_poly.entity_id
_entity_poly.type
_entity_poly.pdbx_seq_one_letter_code
_entity_poly.pdbx_strand_id
1 'polypeptide(L)'
;MDVFQTAGYTCTDDADSCTSDVCSGSSAACLHPCIPVGVTLQYAGDLFVFTAGPTVGTATVVLSAHVTPQNTCQDITALSVRFRVFQQNNLVGSPVLNQVAAVNSQGDAFIAFNSLTGQYTVRASVEPQACWQTAATDACLTIDYGSTDRRVTGGGWIPTLTGNRKANFGFTVGFNKNGTLKGNSIYMVRGDDGYNYLVKSTSWNTGGLSFLQGCYMQLTRGRYSASVVIQKIDPDTEVVVSSIGNCSLVVDIGDGDLCSPRQRDQYAVRVILKDGTTWWGSSPTLQDLGGGNVSVFSK
;
A
#
# COMPACT_ATOMS: atom_id res chain seq x y z
N MET A 1 -9.05 -39.01 -46.12
CA MET A 1 -9.32 -38.10 -45.00
C MET A 1 -8.40 -38.53 -43.89
N ASP A 2 -7.59 -37.61 -43.36
CA ASP A 2 -6.89 -37.88 -42.10
C ASP A 2 -7.90 -37.87 -40.96
N VAL A 3 -7.76 -38.83 -40.04
CA VAL A 3 -8.60 -38.96 -38.86
C VAL A 3 -7.78 -38.47 -37.67
N PHE A 4 -8.12 -37.29 -37.16
CA PHE A 4 -7.49 -36.73 -35.96
C PHE A 4 -8.23 -37.16 -34.71
N GLN A 5 -7.48 -37.29 -33.62
CA GLN A 5 -8.05 -37.61 -32.32
C GLN A 5 -8.90 -36.45 -31.82
N THR A 6 -10.05 -36.75 -31.20
CA THR A 6 -11.02 -35.74 -30.75
C THR A 6 -10.38 -34.70 -29.84
N ALA A 7 -10.81 -33.45 -29.96
CA ALA A 7 -10.33 -32.35 -29.13
C ALA A 7 -10.50 -32.64 -27.63
N GLY A 8 -9.47 -32.34 -26.83
CA GLY A 8 -9.47 -32.54 -25.38
C GLY A 8 -9.02 -33.93 -24.90
N TYR A 9 -8.74 -34.88 -25.80
CA TYR A 9 -8.06 -36.12 -25.42
C TYR A 9 -6.60 -35.86 -25.05
N THR A 10 -6.08 -36.59 -24.06
CA THR A 10 -4.66 -36.50 -23.68
C THR A 10 -3.75 -36.93 -24.83
N CYS A 11 -2.63 -36.23 -24.99
CA CYS A 11 -1.58 -36.58 -25.94
C CYS A 11 -0.22 -36.69 -25.23
N THR A 12 0.89 -36.65 -25.97
CA THR A 12 2.23 -36.78 -25.41
C THR A 12 2.50 -35.70 -24.36
N ASP A 13 2.74 -36.14 -23.13
CA ASP A 13 3.10 -35.31 -21.97
C ASP A 13 4.44 -34.60 -22.21
N ASP A 14 4.49 -33.28 -21.98
CA ASP A 14 5.71 -32.47 -22.04
C ASP A 14 6.48 -32.43 -20.71
N ALA A 15 5.94 -33.11 -19.68
CA ALA A 15 6.41 -33.16 -18.30
C ALA A 15 6.38 -31.81 -17.56
N ASP A 16 5.69 -30.80 -18.11
CA ASP A 16 5.44 -29.54 -17.42
C ASP A 16 4.12 -29.63 -16.62
N SER A 17 4.26 -29.68 -15.29
CA SER A 17 3.10 -29.70 -14.37
C SER A 17 2.19 -28.46 -14.47
N CYS A 18 2.60 -27.42 -15.20
CA CYS A 18 1.89 -26.17 -15.38
C CYS A 18 1.07 -26.11 -16.69
N THR A 19 1.16 -27.13 -17.54
CA THR A 19 0.40 -27.26 -18.80
C THR A 19 -0.51 -28.48 -18.76
N SER A 20 -1.48 -28.52 -19.66
CA SER A 20 -2.36 -29.67 -19.87
C SER A 20 -2.21 -30.15 -21.31
N ASP A 21 -1.73 -31.37 -21.51
CA ASP A 21 -1.48 -31.91 -22.85
C ASP A 21 -2.76 -32.43 -23.50
N VAL A 22 -3.23 -31.75 -24.54
CA VAL A 22 -4.49 -32.10 -25.21
C VAL A 22 -4.44 -32.00 -26.73
N CYS A 23 -5.14 -32.91 -27.40
CA CYS A 23 -5.36 -32.87 -28.84
C CYS A 23 -6.27 -31.70 -29.24
N SER A 24 -6.01 -31.09 -30.41
CA SER A 24 -6.86 -30.02 -30.95
C SER A 24 -8.11 -30.50 -31.69
N GLY A 25 -8.17 -31.78 -32.08
CA GLY A 25 -9.23 -32.30 -32.98
C GLY A 25 -8.99 -32.05 -34.48
N SER A 26 -7.95 -31.30 -34.83
CA SER A 26 -7.73 -30.78 -36.19
C SER A 26 -6.28 -30.88 -36.69
N SER A 27 -5.38 -31.39 -35.84
CA SER A 27 -3.95 -31.50 -36.09
C SER A 27 -3.37 -32.74 -35.41
N ALA A 28 -2.25 -33.24 -35.91
CA ALA A 28 -1.45 -34.27 -35.25
C ALA A 28 -0.54 -33.70 -34.14
N ALA A 29 -0.46 -32.38 -34.00
CA ALA A 29 0.31 -31.74 -32.94
C ALA A 29 -0.43 -31.80 -31.59
N CYS A 30 0.32 -32.07 -30.52
CA CYS A 30 -0.16 -31.96 -29.14
C CYS A 30 -0.16 -30.47 -28.74
N LEU A 31 -1.23 -30.01 -28.09
CA LEU A 31 -1.29 -28.67 -27.52
C LEU A 31 -0.94 -28.74 -26.04
N HIS A 32 -0.27 -27.70 -25.55
CA HIS A 32 0.16 -27.55 -24.16
C HIS A 32 -0.41 -26.25 -23.56
N PRO A 33 -1.74 -26.03 -23.55
CA PRO A 33 -2.32 -24.89 -22.86
C PRO A 33 -1.93 -24.89 -21.38
N CYS A 34 -1.60 -23.71 -20.87
CA CYS A 34 -1.37 -23.53 -19.44
C CYS A 34 -2.60 -23.90 -18.60
N ILE A 35 -2.37 -24.50 -17.43
CA ILE A 35 -3.39 -24.71 -16.41
C ILE A 35 -3.62 -23.39 -15.67
N PRO A 36 -4.86 -22.85 -15.61
CA PRO A 36 -5.13 -21.58 -14.95
C PRO A 36 -4.78 -21.59 -13.46
N VAL A 37 -3.87 -20.70 -13.05
CA VAL A 37 -3.44 -20.55 -11.67
C VAL A 37 -4.44 -19.70 -10.88
N GLY A 38 -4.86 -20.21 -9.71
CA GLY A 38 -5.69 -19.46 -8.77
C GLY A 38 -4.93 -18.31 -8.12
N VAL A 39 -5.61 -17.20 -7.84
CA VAL A 39 -5.02 -16.01 -7.21
C VAL A 39 -5.90 -15.50 -6.08
N THR A 40 -5.27 -15.03 -5.00
CA THR A 40 -5.92 -14.23 -3.97
C THR A 40 -5.67 -12.76 -4.28
N LEU A 41 -6.73 -11.95 -4.31
CA LEU A 41 -6.65 -10.51 -4.55
C LEU A 41 -7.13 -9.76 -3.29
N GLN A 42 -6.28 -8.87 -2.79
CA GLN A 42 -6.59 -8.01 -1.66
C GLN A 42 -6.47 -6.54 -2.06
N TYR A 43 -7.46 -5.73 -1.70
CA TYR A 43 -7.34 -4.28 -1.86
C TYR A 43 -6.48 -3.70 -0.74
N ALA A 44 -5.51 -2.87 -1.11
CA ALA A 44 -4.54 -2.24 -0.21
C ALA A 44 -4.42 -0.72 -0.42
N GLY A 45 -5.27 -0.15 -1.29
CA GLY A 45 -5.31 1.28 -1.56
C GLY A 45 -6.04 2.08 -0.48
N ASP A 46 -6.23 3.36 -0.75
CA ASP A 46 -6.93 4.28 0.14
C ASP A 46 -8.41 3.90 0.29
N LEU A 47 -8.91 4.03 1.52
CA LEU A 47 -10.33 3.87 1.88
C LEU A 47 -10.95 5.20 2.32
N PHE A 48 -10.15 6.13 2.82
CA PHE A 48 -10.57 7.49 3.11
C PHE A 48 -9.45 8.47 2.73
N VAL A 49 -9.81 9.54 2.04
CA VAL A 49 -8.90 10.59 1.57
C VAL A 49 -9.51 11.94 1.88
N PHE A 50 -8.69 12.93 2.23
CA PHE A 50 -9.16 14.31 2.34
C PHE A 50 -8.53 15.19 1.26
N THR A 51 -9.27 16.19 0.82
CA THR A 51 -8.72 17.22 -0.06
C THR A 51 -7.71 18.09 0.70
N ALA A 52 -6.89 18.86 -0.02
CA ALA A 52 -5.84 19.68 0.59
C ALA A 52 -6.35 20.81 1.52
N GLY A 53 -7.66 21.01 1.64
CA GLY A 53 -8.26 21.98 2.54
C GLY A 53 -9.77 22.11 2.35
N PRO A 54 -10.45 22.93 3.17
CA PRO A 54 -11.91 22.98 3.21
C PRO A 54 -12.56 23.53 1.94
N THR A 55 -11.78 24.15 1.05
CA THR A 55 -12.23 24.73 -0.22
C THR A 55 -11.67 24.00 -1.45
N VAL A 56 -10.84 22.97 -1.26
CA VAL A 56 -10.28 22.18 -2.36
C VAL A 56 -11.24 21.04 -2.63
N GLY A 57 -11.78 20.96 -3.85
CA GLY A 57 -12.78 19.97 -4.22
C GLY A 57 -12.22 18.62 -4.65
N THR A 58 -10.91 18.52 -4.86
CA THR A 58 -10.24 17.31 -5.34
C THR A 58 -9.19 16.79 -4.36
N ALA A 59 -9.00 15.47 -4.34
CA ALA A 59 -7.90 14.82 -3.64
C ALA A 59 -7.20 13.82 -4.54
N THR A 60 -5.90 13.63 -4.32
CA THR A 60 -5.14 12.53 -4.90
C THR A 60 -5.41 11.26 -4.10
N VAL A 61 -5.88 10.23 -4.78
CA VAL A 61 -6.21 8.91 -4.24
C VAL A 61 -5.25 7.90 -4.81
N VAL A 62 -4.71 7.04 -3.96
CA VAL A 62 -3.90 5.89 -4.37
C VAL A 62 -4.73 4.63 -4.27
N LEU A 63 -4.98 4.00 -5.41
CA LEU A 63 -5.54 2.66 -5.48
C LEU A 63 -4.40 1.65 -5.51
N SER A 64 -4.51 0.59 -4.72
CA SER A 64 -3.53 -0.48 -4.73
C SER A 64 -4.20 -1.82 -4.43
N ALA A 65 -3.61 -2.87 -4.97
CA ALA A 65 -4.00 -4.24 -4.68
C ALA A 65 -2.77 -5.12 -4.61
N HIS A 66 -2.84 -6.15 -3.77
CA HIS A 66 -1.85 -7.20 -3.67
C HIS A 66 -2.43 -8.51 -4.22
N VAL A 67 -1.66 -9.16 -5.08
CA VAL A 67 -1.98 -10.43 -5.72
C VAL A 67 -1.05 -11.50 -5.15
N THR A 68 -1.63 -12.59 -4.69
CA THR A 68 -0.87 -13.77 -4.25
C THR A 68 -1.28 -14.98 -5.10
N PRO A 69 -0.37 -15.54 -5.91
CA PRO A 69 -0.66 -16.73 -6.71
C PRO A 69 -0.63 -17.98 -5.81
N GLN A 70 -1.48 -18.96 -6.11
CA GLN A 70 -1.54 -20.21 -5.36
C GLN A 70 -0.33 -21.14 -5.61
N ASN A 71 0.38 -20.93 -6.72
CA ASN A 71 1.61 -21.64 -7.07
C ASN A 71 2.53 -20.75 -7.93
N THR A 72 3.66 -21.30 -8.37
CA THR A 72 4.70 -20.57 -9.14
C THR A 72 4.69 -20.91 -10.64
N CYS A 73 3.62 -21.53 -11.14
CA CYS A 73 3.56 -21.98 -12.54
C CYS A 73 3.55 -20.87 -13.57
N GLN A 74 3.28 -19.64 -13.15
CA GLN A 74 3.12 -18.49 -14.02
C GLN A 74 3.89 -17.30 -13.42
N ASP A 75 4.48 -16.49 -14.29
CA ASP A 75 5.13 -15.25 -13.88
C ASP A 75 4.05 -14.24 -13.44
N ILE A 76 4.08 -13.88 -12.17
CA ILE A 76 3.13 -12.94 -11.56
C ILE A 76 3.18 -11.55 -12.23
N THR A 77 4.31 -11.18 -12.82
CA THR A 77 4.48 -9.87 -13.50
C THR A 77 3.74 -9.79 -14.83
N ALA A 78 3.29 -10.93 -15.37
CA ALA A 78 2.42 -10.95 -16.53
C ALA A 78 0.98 -10.49 -16.21
N LEU A 79 0.60 -10.47 -14.93
CA LEU A 79 -0.72 -10.05 -14.49
C LEU A 79 -0.89 -8.53 -14.52
N SER A 80 -2.13 -8.11 -14.59
CA SER A 80 -2.54 -6.73 -14.37
C SER A 80 -3.82 -6.68 -13.55
N VAL A 81 -3.95 -5.65 -12.71
CA VAL A 81 -5.16 -5.37 -11.94
C VAL A 81 -5.87 -4.18 -12.55
N ARG A 82 -7.14 -4.36 -12.87
CA ARG A 82 -8.02 -3.27 -13.24
C ARG A 82 -8.68 -2.69 -11.99
N PHE A 83 -8.51 -1.38 -11.83
CA PHE A 83 -9.21 -0.59 -10.84
C PHE A 83 -10.37 0.14 -11.50
N ARG A 84 -11.57 -0.09 -11.00
CA ARG A 84 -12.77 0.68 -11.34
C ARG A 84 -13.28 1.40 -10.11
N VAL A 85 -13.60 2.68 -10.25
CA VAL A 85 -14.19 3.47 -9.18
C VAL A 85 -15.58 3.90 -9.60
N PHE A 86 -16.57 3.61 -8.79
CA PHE A 86 -17.98 3.93 -9.03
C PHE A 86 -18.46 4.90 -7.96
N GLN A 87 -19.49 5.70 -8.25
CA GLN A 87 -20.25 6.33 -7.18
C GLN A 87 -20.78 5.24 -6.23
N GLN A 88 -20.82 5.53 -4.92
CA GLN A 88 -21.16 4.53 -3.91
C GLN A 88 -22.47 3.80 -4.27
N ASN A 89 -22.45 2.46 -4.13
CA ASN A 89 -23.58 1.57 -4.41
C ASN A 89 -24.05 1.54 -5.88
N ASN A 90 -23.29 2.12 -6.84
CA ASN A 90 -23.64 2.11 -8.26
C ASN A 90 -22.63 1.32 -9.11
N LEU A 91 -22.47 0.03 -8.82
CA LEU A 91 -21.55 -0.87 -9.55
C LEU A 91 -21.97 -1.18 -11.00
N VAL A 92 -23.19 -0.81 -11.38
CA VAL A 92 -23.76 -0.99 -12.74
C VAL A 92 -23.67 0.28 -13.59
N GLY A 93 -23.37 1.44 -12.99
CA GLY A 93 -23.18 2.69 -13.71
C GLY A 93 -21.82 2.79 -14.38
N SER A 94 -21.62 3.85 -15.18
CA SER A 94 -20.30 4.16 -15.73
C SER A 94 -19.34 4.52 -14.60
N PRO A 95 -18.16 3.87 -14.52
CA PRO A 95 -17.18 4.19 -13.48
C PRO A 95 -16.57 5.58 -13.72
N VAL A 96 -16.27 6.30 -12.64
CA VAL A 96 -15.53 7.58 -12.68
C VAL A 96 -14.04 7.37 -13.00
N LEU A 97 -13.53 6.17 -12.75
CA LEU A 97 -12.19 5.72 -13.15
C LEU A 97 -12.25 4.28 -13.63
N ASN A 98 -11.58 3.97 -14.74
CA ASN A 98 -11.39 2.60 -15.20
C ASN A 98 -10.00 2.47 -15.81
N GLN A 99 -9.03 2.03 -15.01
CA GLN A 99 -7.64 1.90 -15.45
C GLN A 99 -7.04 0.57 -15.01
N VAL A 100 -5.96 0.20 -15.70
CA VAL A 100 -5.24 -1.06 -15.51
C VAL A 100 -3.83 -0.74 -15.03
N ALA A 101 -3.39 -1.41 -13.98
CA ALA A 101 -2.04 -1.33 -13.45
C ALA A 101 -1.35 -2.69 -13.58
N ALA A 102 -0.09 -2.68 -14.02
CA ALA A 102 0.74 -3.88 -14.05
C ALA A 102 1.06 -4.35 -12.63
N VAL A 103 1.15 -5.68 -12.44
CA VAL A 103 1.60 -6.29 -11.19
C VAL A 103 3.12 -6.37 -11.20
N ASN A 104 3.78 -5.94 -10.13
CA ASN A 104 5.23 -6.05 -9.99
C ASN A 104 5.67 -7.43 -9.44
N SER A 105 6.98 -7.65 -9.32
CA SER A 105 7.54 -8.91 -8.80
C SER A 105 7.14 -9.24 -7.36
N GLN A 106 6.65 -8.26 -6.61
CA GLN A 106 6.17 -8.41 -5.24
C GLN A 106 4.67 -8.70 -5.17
N GLY A 107 3.97 -8.75 -6.32
CA GLY A 107 2.53 -8.96 -6.37
C GLY A 107 1.70 -7.68 -6.21
N ASP A 108 2.32 -6.51 -6.19
CA ASP A 108 1.61 -5.25 -6.00
C ASP A 108 1.28 -4.58 -7.34
N ALA A 109 0.06 -4.06 -7.43
CA ALA A 109 -0.38 -3.15 -8.47
C ALA A 109 -0.87 -1.85 -7.81
N PHE A 110 -0.58 -0.70 -8.42
CA PHE A 110 -1.04 0.58 -7.90
C PHE A 110 -1.31 1.60 -9.01
N ILE A 111 -2.21 2.53 -8.72
CA ILE A 111 -2.53 3.69 -9.55
C ILE A 111 -2.80 4.89 -8.63
N ALA A 112 -2.37 6.07 -9.05
CA ALA A 112 -2.79 7.32 -8.43
C ALA A 112 -3.73 8.06 -9.38
N PHE A 113 -4.82 8.61 -8.85
CA PHE A 113 -5.72 9.46 -9.62
C PHE A 113 -6.29 10.58 -8.75
N ASN A 114 -6.77 11.65 -9.38
CA ASN A 114 -7.46 12.72 -8.68
C ASN A 114 -8.97 12.51 -8.79
N SER A 115 -9.66 12.59 -7.66
CA SER A 115 -11.12 12.47 -7.60
C SER A 115 -11.72 13.62 -6.78
N LEU A 116 -13.00 13.89 -7.01
CA LEU A 116 -13.76 14.85 -6.22
C LEU A 116 -14.11 14.29 -4.84
N THR A 117 -14.51 15.16 -3.92
CA THR A 117 -15.15 14.75 -2.68
C THR A 117 -16.43 13.94 -2.96
N GLY A 118 -16.67 12.90 -2.17
CA GLY A 118 -17.79 11.98 -2.33
C GLY A 118 -17.50 10.60 -1.76
N GLN A 119 -18.52 9.75 -1.75
CA GLN A 119 -18.37 8.33 -1.43
C GLN A 119 -18.39 7.50 -2.71
N TYR A 120 -17.52 6.50 -2.74
CA TYR A 120 -17.24 5.69 -3.91
C TYR A 120 -17.11 4.21 -3.52
N THR A 121 -17.35 3.35 -4.50
CA THR A 121 -17.00 1.93 -4.43
C THR A 121 -15.85 1.67 -5.37
N VAL A 122 -14.72 1.21 -4.84
CA VAL A 122 -13.57 0.74 -5.62
C VAL A 122 -13.74 -0.75 -5.85
N ARG A 123 -13.60 -1.18 -7.11
CA ARG A 123 -13.50 -2.57 -7.50
C ARG A 123 -12.14 -2.83 -8.11
N ALA A 124 -11.34 -3.66 -7.45
CA ALA A 124 -10.11 -4.21 -8.02
C ALA A 124 -10.42 -5.58 -8.62
N SER A 125 -9.97 -5.85 -9.84
CA SER A 125 -10.11 -7.16 -10.47
C SER A 125 -8.88 -7.53 -11.27
N VAL A 126 -8.44 -8.79 -11.16
CA VAL A 126 -7.41 -9.34 -12.05
C VAL A 126 -7.94 -9.37 -13.48
N GLU A 127 -7.16 -8.86 -14.43
CA GLU A 127 -7.54 -8.88 -15.84
C GLU A 127 -7.58 -10.32 -16.38
N PRO A 128 -8.60 -10.70 -17.18
CA PRO A 128 -8.68 -12.03 -17.74
C PRO A 128 -7.47 -12.37 -18.61
N GLN A 129 -6.82 -13.48 -18.30
CA GLN A 129 -5.69 -14.01 -19.05
C GLN A 129 -5.75 -15.54 -19.03
N ALA A 130 -5.39 -16.19 -20.13
CA ALA A 130 -5.62 -17.64 -20.32
C ALA A 130 -5.04 -18.51 -19.19
N CYS A 131 -3.90 -18.12 -18.61
CA CYS A 131 -3.18 -18.89 -17.60
C CYS A 131 -3.51 -18.50 -16.15
N TRP A 132 -4.50 -17.63 -15.95
CA TRP A 132 -4.84 -17.10 -14.64
C TRP A 132 -6.35 -17.16 -14.40
N GLN A 133 -6.73 -17.60 -13.22
CA GLN A 133 -8.12 -17.47 -12.79
C GLN A 133 -8.43 -16.00 -12.47
N THR A 134 -9.70 -15.63 -12.57
CA THR A 134 -10.15 -14.29 -12.23
C THR A 134 -10.34 -14.15 -10.72
N ALA A 135 -10.03 -12.98 -10.19
CA ALA A 135 -10.35 -12.59 -8.82
C ALA A 135 -10.79 -11.13 -8.79
N ALA A 136 -11.68 -10.78 -7.88
CA ALA A 136 -12.13 -9.42 -7.66
C ALA A 136 -12.40 -9.16 -6.18
N THR A 137 -12.22 -7.91 -5.77
CA THR A 137 -12.53 -7.43 -4.42
C THR A 137 -13.03 -6.00 -4.49
N ASP A 138 -13.93 -5.66 -3.57
CA ASP A 138 -14.56 -4.35 -3.49
C ASP A 138 -14.19 -3.67 -2.18
N ALA A 139 -14.08 -2.34 -2.23
CA ALA A 139 -13.73 -1.51 -1.09
C ALA A 139 -14.52 -0.19 -1.12
N CYS A 140 -14.85 0.34 0.06
CA CYS A 140 -15.46 1.65 0.18
C CYS A 140 -14.38 2.73 0.25
N LEU A 141 -14.46 3.72 -0.64
CA LEU A 141 -13.60 4.91 -0.65
C LEU A 141 -14.44 6.14 -0.31
N THR A 142 -14.05 6.89 0.70
CA THR A 142 -14.66 8.19 1.01
C THR A 142 -13.65 9.30 0.82
N ILE A 143 -14.03 10.33 0.09
CA ILE A 143 -13.23 11.51 -0.13
C ILE A 143 -13.98 12.68 0.48
N ASP A 144 -13.39 13.36 1.44
CA ASP A 144 -14.06 14.45 2.16
C ASP A 144 -13.19 15.71 2.15
N TYR A 145 -13.76 16.84 2.53
CA TYR A 145 -13.01 18.08 2.61
C TYR A 145 -11.96 18.00 3.71
N GLY A 146 -10.72 18.36 3.38
CA GLY A 146 -9.69 18.56 4.38
C GLY A 146 -10.06 19.68 5.36
N SER A 147 -9.54 19.61 6.57
CA SER A 147 -9.64 20.69 7.55
C SER A 147 -8.25 21.22 7.88
N THR A 148 -8.14 22.52 8.16
CA THR A 148 -6.90 23.16 8.61
C THR A 148 -6.59 22.92 10.09
N ASP A 149 -7.56 22.40 10.86
CA ASP A 149 -7.47 22.28 12.31
C ASP A 149 -7.00 20.90 12.79
N ARG A 150 -6.82 19.96 11.85
CA ARG A 150 -6.45 18.58 12.15
C ARG A 150 -4.94 18.38 12.21
N ARG A 151 -4.48 17.65 13.22
CA ARG A 151 -3.07 17.32 13.44
C ARG A 151 -2.90 15.95 14.08
N VAL A 152 -1.75 15.33 13.85
CA VAL A 152 -1.29 14.16 14.58
C VAL A 152 -0.01 14.51 15.33
N THR A 153 0.10 14.02 16.56
CA THR A 153 1.34 14.15 17.34
C THR A 153 1.65 12.84 18.03
N GLY A 154 2.91 12.61 18.32
CA GLY A 154 3.26 11.47 19.14
C GLY A 154 4.75 11.21 19.15
N GLY A 155 5.12 10.23 19.95
CA GLY A 155 6.47 9.74 20.06
C GLY A 155 6.51 8.50 20.91
N GLY A 156 7.55 7.71 20.71
CA GLY A 156 7.65 6.42 21.37
C GLY A 156 8.59 5.49 20.65
N TRP A 157 8.37 4.21 20.85
CA TRP A 157 9.12 3.18 20.15
C TRP A 157 8.25 1.98 19.78
N ILE A 158 8.60 1.39 18.64
CA ILE A 158 8.11 0.08 18.18
C ILE A 158 9.27 -0.91 18.17
N PRO A 159 9.01 -2.22 18.35
CA PRO A 159 10.05 -3.22 18.17
C PRO A 159 10.50 -3.26 16.70
N THR A 160 11.78 -3.50 16.48
CA THR A 160 12.32 -3.70 15.13
C THR A 160 11.88 -5.06 14.57
N LEU A 161 11.79 -5.18 13.23
CA LEU A 161 11.41 -6.43 12.57
C LEU A 161 12.40 -7.57 12.83
N THR A 162 13.65 -7.25 13.12
CA THR A 162 14.72 -8.19 13.42
C THR A 162 15.40 -7.81 14.74
N GLY A 163 15.65 -8.81 15.58
CA GLY A 163 16.29 -8.65 16.89
C GLY A 163 15.42 -7.95 17.95
N ASN A 164 15.81 -8.07 19.23
CA ASN A 164 15.14 -7.41 20.37
C ASN A 164 15.49 -5.91 20.47
N ARG A 165 15.51 -5.19 19.34
CA ARG A 165 15.86 -3.76 19.31
C ARG A 165 14.61 -2.89 19.22
N LYS A 166 14.82 -1.59 19.44
CA LYS A 166 13.77 -0.58 19.46
C LYS A 166 14.03 0.42 18.34
N ALA A 167 12.99 0.75 17.59
CA ALA A 167 13.00 1.89 16.69
C ALA A 167 12.19 3.02 17.31
N ASN A 168 12.85 4.16 17.51
CA ASN A 168 12.26 5.32 18.17
C ASN A 168 11.70 6.28 17.13
N PHE A 169 10.59 6.94 17.44
CA PHE A 169 10.00 7.91 16.55
C PHE A 169 9.47 9.11 17.33
N GLY A 170 9.30 10.21 16.60
CA GLY A 170 8.67 11.42 17.11
C GLY A 170 8.14 12.26 15.96
N PHE A 171 6.91 12.77 16.11
CA PHE A 171 6.31 13.57 15.07
C PHE A 171 5.30 14.59 15.61
N THR A 172 5.15 15.66 14.87
CA THR A 172 4.04 16.60 14.96
C THR A 172 3.75 17.05 13.55
N VAL A 173 2.58 16.65 13.03
CA VAL A 173 2.19 16.87 11.63
C VAL A 173 0.79 17.45 11.61
N GLY A 174 0.58 18.50 10.83
CA GLY A 174 -0.71 19.15 10.70
C GLY A 174 -0.65 20.24 9.63
N PHE A 175 -1.69 21.06 9.55
CA PHE A 175 -1.73 22.13 8.58
C PHE A 175 -1.36 23.48 9.20
N ASN A 176 -0.82 24.39 8.40
CA ASN A 176 -0.73 25.79 8.78
C ASN A 176 -2.05 26.52 8.44
N LYS A 177 -2.13 27.81 8.81
CA LYS A 177 -3.31 28.64 8.56
C LYS A 177 -3.68 28.74 7.08
N ASN A 178 -2.72 28.51 6.18
CA ASN A 178 -2.91 28.58 4.74
C ASN A 178 -3.26 27.20 4.13
N GLY A 179 -3.54 26.19 4.96
CA GLY A 179 -3.87 24.83 4.50
C GLY A 179 -2.69 24.04 3.95
N THR A 180 -1.45 24.54 4.09
CA THR A 180 -0.26 23.77 3.67
C THR A 180 0.22 22.88 4.81
N LEU A 181 0.56 21.64 4.45
CA LEU A 181 1.07 20.64 5.37
C LEU A 181 2.39 21.10 5.97
N LYS A 182 2.55 20.93 7.28
CA LYS A 182 3.76 21.28 8.02
C LYS A 182 3.99 20.30 9.17
N GLY A 183 5.19 20.38 9.72
CA GLY A 183 5.53 19.62 10.90
C GLY A 183 6.96 19.13 10.89
N ASN A 184 7.21 18.19 11.79
CA ASN A 184 8.42 17.38 11.83
C ASN A 184 8.04 15.91 11.98
N SER A 185 8.81 15.05 11.34
CA SER A 185 8.80 13.61 11.59
C SER A 185 10.24 13.11 11.64
N ILE A 186 10.54 12.36 12.68
CA ILE A 186 11.80 11.64 12.85
C ILE A 186 11.53 10.19 13.17
N TYR A 187 12.36 9.32 12.63
CA TYR A 187 12.38 7.90 12.93
C TYR A 187 13.83 7.44 13.01
N MET A 188 14.18 6.72 14.07
CA MET A 188 15.55 6.32 14.34
C MET A 188 15.62 4.84 14.69
N VAL A 189 16.49 4.12 13.99
CA VAL A 189 16.75 2.69 14.20
C VAL A 189 18.24 2.44 14.28
N ARG A 190 18.65 1.45 15.08
CA ARG A 190 20.05 1.01 15.16
C ARG A 190 20.29 -0.12 14.17
N GLY A 191 21.31 0.02 13.32
CA GLY A 191 21.73 -1.02 12.38
C GLY A 191 22.50 -2.14 13.06
N ASP A 192 22.58 -3.29 12.38
CA ASP A 192 23.45 -4.41 12.79
C ASP A 192 24.93 -4.09 12.62
N ASP A 193 25.24 -3.11 11.77
CA ASP A 193 26.58 -2.57 11.56
C ASP A 193 27.05 -1.60 12.67
N GLY A 194 26.25 -1.44 13.73
CA GLY A 194 26.58 -0.62 14.89
C GLY A 194 26.20 0.86 14.75
N TYR A 195 25.80 1.32 13.57
CA TYR A 195 25.44 2.73 13.33
C TYR A 195 23.99 3.04 13.71
N ASN A 196 23.71 4.31 14.01
CA ASN A 196 22.35 4.83 14.12
C ASN A 196 21.88 5.37 12.76
N TYR A 197 20.65 5.08 12.39
CA TYR A 197 20.05 5.57 11.16
C TYR A 197 18.88 6.49 11.51
N LEU A 198 19.02 7.78 11.17
CA LEU A 198 18.01 8.80 11.38
C LEU A 198 17.31 9.13 10.06
N VAL A 199 16.01 8.88 10.01
CA VAL A 199 15.12 9.36 8.96
C VAL A 199 14.48 10.66 9.44
N LYS A 200 14.58 11.72 8.63
CA LYS A 200 14.04 13.05 8.98
C LYS A 200 13.29 13.65 7.81
N SER A 201 12.10 14.17 8.08
CA SER A 201 11.31 14.98 7.13
C SER A 201 12.08 16.22 6.68
N THR A 202 12.16 16.43 5.37
CA THR A 202 12.80 17.60 4.74
C THR A 202 11.83 18.49 3.99
N SER A 203 10.74 17.92 3.46
CA SER A 203 9.69 18.68 2.77
C SER A 203 8.34 18.00 2.88
N TRP A 204 7.29 18.82 2.87
CA TRP A 204 5.89 18.41 2.92
C TRP A 204 5.15 18.68 1.59
N ASN A 205 5.84 19.21 0.57
CA ASN A 205 5.21 19.66 -0.68
C ASN A 205 4.55 18.53 -1.48
N THR A 206 5.09 17.32 -1.41
CA THR A 206 4.55 16.12 -2.03
C THR A 206 3.87 15.19 -1.01
N GLY A 207 3.71 15.66 0.22
CA GLY A 207 3.16 14.94 1.34
C GLY A 207 1.66 15.12 1.48
N GLY A 208 1.04 14.24 2.24
CA GLY A 208 -0.36 14.34 2.66
C GLY A 208 -0.50 14.07 4.16
N LEU A 209 -1.63 14.48 4.73
CA LEU A 209 -2.09 14.01 6.03
C LEU A 209 -3.58 13.70 5.91
N SER A 210 -3.93 12.44 6.16
CA SER A 210 -5.30 11.95 6.18
C SER A 210 -5.62 11.30 7.52
N PHE A 211 -6.91 11.17 7.79
CA PHE A 211 -7.44 10.57 9.01
C PHE A 211 -8.42 9.47 8.61
N LEU A 212 -8.43 8.40 9.38
CA LEU A 212 -9.24 7.22 9.10
C LEU A 212 -10.11 6.94 10.32
N GLN A 213 -11.33 6.47 10.09
CA GLN A 213 -12.12 5.89 11.17
C GLN A 213 -11.38 4.67 11.69
N GLY A 214 -11.30 4.55 13.02
CA GLY A 214 -10.85 3.34 13.69
C GLY A 214 -11.93 2.89 14.65
N CYS A 215 -11.65 2.97 15.94
CA CYS A 215 -12.59 2.57 16.98
C CYS A 215 -13.88 3.38 16.95
N TYR A 216 -15.04 2.70 17.01
CA TYR A 216 -16.37 3.32 17.17
C TYR A 216 -16.70 4.44 16.17
N MET A 217 -16.26 4.28 14.91
CA MET A 217 -16.44 5.30 13.85
C MET A 217 -15.79 6.66 14.17
N GLN A 218 -14.96 6.74 15.21
CA GLN A 218 -14.16 7.93 15.53
C GLN A 218 -12.88 7.94 14.70
N LEU A 219 -12.42 9.15 14.38
CA LEU A 219 -11.14 9.37 13.70
C LEU A 219 -9.99 9.14 14.69
N THR A 220 -9.64 7.86 14.86
CA THR A 220 -8.56 7.38 15.73
C THR A 220 -7.35 6.93 14.92
N ARG A 221 -7.41 6.98 13.60
CA ARG A 221 -6.28 6.63 12.73
C ARG A 221 -5.83 7.83 11.93
N GLY A 222 -4.54 7.88 11.64
CA GLY A 222 -3.92 8.92 10.83
C GLY A 222 -2.89 8.34 9.88
N ARG A 223 -2.81 8.87 8.66
CA ARG A 223 -1.74 8.56 7.72
C ARG A 223 -1.11 9.87 7.25
N TYR A 224 0.21 9.94 7.25
CA TYR A 224 0.90 11.06 6.62
C TYR A 224 2.07 10.63 5.76
N SER A 225 2.45 11.50 4.83
CA SER A 225 3.63 11.31 4.00
C SER A 225 4.46 12.58 3.88
N ALA A 226 5.76 12.40 3.61
CA ALA A 226 6.72 13.49 3.45
C ALA A 226 7.92 13.06 2.60
N SER A 227 8.66 14.03 2.07
CA SER A 227 10.01 13.80 1.59
C SER A 227 10.97 13.74 2.77
N VAL A 228 11.94 12.83 2.72
CA VAL A 228 12.90 12.59 3.81
C VAL A 228 14.32 12.45 3.31
N VAL A 229 15.25 12.58 4.26
CA VAL A 229 16.63 12.10 4.16
C VAL A 229 16.86 10.98 5.17
N ILE A 230 17.75 10.07 4.85
CA ILE A 230 18.25 9.02 5.75
C ILE A 230 19.71 9.33 6.05
N GLN A 231 20.04 9.59 7.31
CA GLN A 231 21.40 9.84 7.78
C GLN A 231 21.92 8.64 8.55
N LYS A 232 23.11 8.16 8.16
CA LYS A 232 23.88 7.17 8.91
C LYS A 232 24.80 7.92 9.87
N ILE A 233 24.70 7.63 11.15
CA ILE A 233 25.36 8.36 12.23
C ILE A 233 26.21 7.39 13.04
N ASP A 234 27.48 7.74 13.22
CA ASP A 234 28.38 7.06 14.16
C ASP A 234 27.90 7.36 15.59
N PRO A 235 27.52 6.36 16.40
CA PRO A 235 27.00 6.60 17.74
C PRO A 235 28.05 7.10 18.73
N ASP A 236 29.35 6.86 18.48
CA ASP A 236 30.42 7.22 19.39
C ASP A 236 30.91 8.65 19.13
N THR A 237 30.90 9.07 17.86
CA THR A 237 31.35 10.42 17.45
C THR A 237 30.22 11.38 17.10
N GLU A 238 28.99 10.90 16.98
CA GLU A 238 27.78 11.64 16.56
C GLU A 238 27.85 12.26 15.15
N VAL A 239 28.82 11.83 14.34
CA VAL A 239 29.03 12.36 12.99
C VAL A 239 28.14 11.63 11.99
N VAL A 240 27.52 12.40 11.08
CA VAL A 240 26.83 11.84 9.90
C VAL A 240 27.89 11.35 8.91
N VAL A 241 28.03 10.03 8.80
CA VAL A 241 29.01 9.39 7.90
C VAL A 241 28.48 9.20 6.48
N SER A 242 27.16 9.17 6.30
CA SER A 242 26.53 9.20 4.98
C SER A 242 25.09 9.73 5.04
N SER A 243 24.59 10.23 3.91
CA SER A 243 23.23 10.76 3.78
C SER A 243 22.62 10.36 2.44
N ILE A 244 21.40 9.82 2.47
CA ILE A 244 20.62 9.45 1.29
C ILE A 244 19.42 10.39 1.21
N GLY A 245 19.33 11.16 0.14
CA GLY A 245 18.22 12.08 -0.12
C GLY A 245 17.21 11.56 -1.14
N ASN A 246 16.23 12.39 -1.47
CA ASN A 246 15.15 12.08 -2.42
C ASN A 246 14.40 10.78 -2.08
N CYS A 247 14.28 10.49 -0.79
CA CYS A 247 13.46 9.41 -0.27
C CYS A 247 12.10 9.96 0.13
N SER A 248 11.10 9.08 0.27
CA SER A 248 9.81 9.42 0.82
C SER A 248 9.46 8.55 2.02
N LEU A 249 8.52 9.04 2.81
CA LEU A 249 8.05 8.46 4.06
C LEU A 249 6.54 8.34 3.97
N VAL A 250 6.01 7.21 4.43
CA VAL A 250 4.60 7.03 4.74
C VAL A 250 4.51 6.49 6.16
N VAL A 251 3.67 7.11 6.98
CA VAL A 251 3.44 6.73 8.38
C VAL A 251 1.97 6.47 8.59
N ASP A 252 1.66 5.37 9.28
CA ASP A 252 0.33 5.05 9.76
C ASP A 252 0.30 5.10 11.29
N ILE A 253 -0.78 5.63 11.84
CA ILE A 253 -0.96 5.88 13.28
C ILE A 253 -2.31 5.29 13.70
N GLY A 254 -2.36 4.67 14.87
CA GLY A 254 -3.59 4.35 15.60
C GLY A 254 -3.54 4.94 17.02
N ASP A 255 -4.51 5.75 17.37
CA ASP A 255 -4.79 6.30 18.70
C ASP A 255 -5.79 5.36 19.40
N GLY A 256 -5.25 4.53 20.30
CA GLY A 256 -6.01 3.49 20.99
C GLY A 256 -6.74 4.00 22.23
N ASP A 257 -6.42 5.19 22.71
CA ASP A 257 -6.95 5.78 23.95
C ASP A 257 -8.44 6.10 23.86
N LEU A 258 -8.92 6.36 22.65
CA LEU A 258 -10.32 6.62 22.32
C LEU A 258 -11.13 5.34 22.06
N CYS A 259 -10.50 4.16 22.09
CA CYS A 259 -11.18 2.88 21.97
C CYS A 259 -11.87 2.45 23.29
N SER A 260 -12.88 1.60 23.15
CA SER A 260 -13.56 0.90 24.25
C SER A 260 -13.61 -0.61 23.93
N PRO A 261 -13.05 -1.52 24.73
CA PRO A 261 -12.00 -1.22 25.69
C PRO A 261 -10.84 -0.46 25.02
N ARG A 262 -10.09 0.31 25.82
CA ARG A 262 -8.88 1.00 25.35
C ARG A 262 -7.93 0.01 24.71
N GLN A 263 -7.38 0.42 23.57
CA GLN A 263 -6.37 -0.33 22.84
C GLN A 263 -5.02 0.36 23.01
N ARG A 264 -3.94 -0.36 22.70
CA ARG A 264 -2.63 0.27 22.64
C ARG A 264 -2.59 1.19 21.42
N ASP A 265 -1.87 2.28 21.57
CA ASP A 265 -1.46 3.10 20.45
C ASP A 265 -0.61 2.27 19.47
N GLN A 266 -0.68 2.66 18.20
CA GLN A 266 -0.04 1.93 17.12
C GLN A 266 0.72 2.88 16.18
N TYR A 267 1.83 2.38 15.64
CA TYR A 267 2.65 3.10 14.68
C TYR A 267 3.21 2.15 13.62
N ALA A 268 3.25 2.63 12.37
CA ALA A 268 3.99 2.02 11.29
C ALA A 268 4.70 3.09 10.45
N VAL A 269 5.79 2.68 9.83
CA VAL A 269 6.60 3.54 8.99
C VAL A 269 7.11 2.76 7.79
N ARG A 270 6.92 3.34 6.60
CA ARG A 270 7.50 2.87 5.35
C ARG A 270 8.34 3.97 4.76
N VAL A 271 9.62 3.69 4.57
CA VAL A 271 10.55 4.60 3.91
C VAL A 271 10.87 4.04 2.54
N ILE A 272 10.65 4.83 1.50
CA ILE A 272 10.81 4.46 0.10
C ILE A 272 12.04 5.19 -0.43
N LEU A 273 12.98 4.42 -0.96
CA LEU A 273 14.21 4.93 -1.55
C LEU A 273 13.94 5.53 -2.92
N LYS A 274 14.94 6.27 -3.46
CA LYS A 274 14.84 6.95 -4.76
C LYS A 274 14.50 6.00 -5.92
N ASP A 275 14.90 4.73 -5.82
CA ASP A 275 14.65 3.69 -6.81
C ASP A 275 13.27 3.01 -6.66
N GLY A 276 12.44 3.46 -5.71
CA GLY A 276 11.12 2.92 -5.42
C GLY A 276 11.12 1.72 -4.49
N THR A 277 12.28 1.23 -4.05
CA THR A 277 12.36 0.10 -3.11
C THR A 277 12.12 0.55 -1.67
N THR A 278 11.67 -0.38 -0.81
CA THR A 278 11.48 -0.09 0.62
C THR A 278 12.81 -0.22 1.35
N TRP A 279 13.14 0.79 2.16
CA TRP A 279 14.35 0.79 2.98
C TRP A 279 14.24 -0.24 4.12
N TRP A 280 15.34 -0.97 4.38
CA TRP A 280 15.40 -2.08 5.34
C TRP A 280 14.96 -1.72 6.76
N GLY A 281 15.15 -0.47 7.18
CA GLY A 281 14.78 0.00 8.52
C GLY A 281 13.29 0.27 8.69
N SER A 282 12.49 0.10 7.64
CA SER A 282 11.03 0.30 7.68
C SER A 282 10.33 -0.74 8.55
N SER A 283 9.18 -0.34 9.10
CA SER A 283 8.21 -1.21 9.77
C SER A 283 6.81 -0.91 9.19
N PRO A 284 6.48 -1.44 8.00
CA PRO A 284 5.32 -0.99 7.23
C PRO A 284 3.98 -1.52 7.75
N THR A 285 3.98 -2.44 8.70
CA THR A 285 2.78 -2.98 9.35
C THR A 285 2.56 -2.26 10.68
N LEU A 286 1.33 -1.87 10.99
CA LEU A 286 0.96 -1.26 12.27
C LEU A 286 1.33 -2.18 13.42
N GLN A 287 2.14 -1.65 14.33
CA GLN A 287 2.57 -2.34 15.54
C GLN A 287 2.12 -1.56 16.77
N ASP A 288 1.74 -2.29 17.82
CA ASP A 288 1.51 -1.71 19.13
C ASP A 288 2.79 -1.06 19.65
N LEU A 289 2.65 0.11 20.26
CA LEU A 289 3.78 0.78 20.89
C LEU A 289 4.31 -0.06 22.05
N GLY A 290 5.64 -0.15 22.11
CA GLY A 290 6.33 -0.67 23.29
C GLY A 290 6.44 0.37 24.41
N GLY A 291 6.27 1.64 24.08
CA GLY A 291 6.17 2.76 25.01
C GLY A 291 6.05 4.10 24.29
N GLY A 292 5.56 5.12 25.00
CA GLY A 292 5.16 6.41 24.42
C GLY A 292 3.66 6.47 24.13
N ASN A 293 3.24 7.49 23.39
CA ASN A 293 1.85 7.68 22.99
C ASN A 293 1.75 8.45 21.66
N VAL A 294 0.62 8.28 20.99
CA VAL A 294 0.22 9.06 19.82
C VAL A 294 -1.14 9.69 20.07
N SER A 295 -1.47 10.71 19.32
CA SER A 295 -2.76 11.38 19.43
C SER A 295 -3.22 11.86 18.08
N VAL A 296 -4.48 11.58 17.79
CA VAL A 296 -5.18 12.05 16.61
C VAL A 296 -6.10 13.20 17.01
N PHE A 297 -5.77 14.41 16.57
CA PHE A 297 -6.61 15.59 16.77
C PHE A 297 -7.40 15.85 15.50
N SER A 298 -8.66 15.42 15.48
CA SER A 298 -9.50 15.46 14.29
C SER A 298 -10.67 16.46 14.37
N LYS A 299 -10.70 17.34 15.38
CA LYS A 299 -11.77 18.33 15.56
C LYS A 299 -11.90 19.25 14.34
#